data_AF-A0A5B8TQQ4-F1
#
_entry.id   AF-A0A5B8TQQ4-F1
#
_cell.length_a   1.000
_cell.length_b   1.000
_cell.length_c   1.000
_cell.angle_alpha   90.00
_cell.angle_beta   90.00
_cell.angle_gamma   90.00
#
_symmetry.space_group_name_H-M   'P 1'
#
loop_
_entity.id
_entity.type
_entity.pdbx_description
1 polymer ?
#
loop_
_entity_poly.entity_id
_entity_poly.type
_entity_poly.pdbx_seq_one_letter_code
_entity_poly.pdbx_strand_id
1 'polypeptide(L)'
;MDQHDLSDTDLANKVNVNRTTVTRWRSGARSPKLEKLPEIAAIFHEDPRIFIEPSVKAIHTTENRSDTLNSLFNKLSNLRQQRVLNFAKVQFNEQNNNVEQIREQKNSLPDTLAAHADDPKRIYSDKELADINNYLDTWIDHEENKKK
;
A
#
# COMPACT_ATOMS: atom_id res chain seq x y z
N MET A 1 -12.44 13.46 -19.87
CA MET A 1 -13.36 13.40 -18.73
C MET A 1 -14.42 12.40 -19.12
N ASP A 2 -14.16 11.11 -18.94
CA ASP A 2 -15.16 10.09 -19.18
C ASP A 2 -15.09 9.16 -17.98
N GLN A 3 -16.20 8.99 -17.27
CA GLN A 3 -16.47 7.79 -16.47
C GLN A 3 -17.94 7.60 -16.06
N HIS A 4 -18.88 8.45 -16.49
CA HIS A 4 -20.30 8.06 -16.59
C HIS A 4 -20.96 8.85 -17.72
N ASP A 5 -21.38 8.17 -18.80
CA ASP A 5 -22.14 8.72 -19.95
C ASP A 5 -23.56 9.18 -19.55
N LEU A 6 -23.66 10.07 -18.56
CA LEU A 6 -24.93 10.65 -18.11
C LEU A 6 -25.02 12.11 -18.54
N SER A 7 -25.96 12.39 -19.43
CA SER A 7 -26.26 13.75 -19.90
C SER A 7 -26.66 14.65 -18.73
N ASP A 8 -26.34 15.95 -18.82
CA ASP A 8 -26.80 16.97 -17.86
C ASP A 8 -28.33 16.89 -17.64
N THR A 9 -29.06 16.61 -18.72
CA THR A 9 -30.52 16.48 -18.71
C THR A 9 -30.98 15.25 -17.95
N ASP A 10 -30.29 14.11 -18.10
CA ASP A 10 -30.66 12.86 -17.45
C ASP A 10 -30.38 12.90 -15.95
N LEU A 11 -29.23 13.48 -15.56
CA LEU A 11 -28.92 13.70 -14.16
C LEU A 11 -29.91 14.68 -13.51
N ALA A 12 -30.28 15.73 -14.23
CA ALA A 12 -31.27 16.71 -13.78
C ALA A 12 -32.65 16.06 -13.54
N ASN A 13 -33.10 15.21 -14.45
CA ASN A 13 -34.35 14.47 -14.30
C ASN A 13 -34.32 13.50 -13.11
N LYS A 14 -33.21 12.77 -12.92
CA LYS A 14 -33.06 11.80 -11.81
C LYS A 14 -33.03 12.44 -10.43
N VAL A 15 -32.45 13.63 -10.30
CA VAL A 15 -32.31 14.38 -9.02
C VAL A 15 -33.44 15.42 -8.84
N ASN A 16 -34.37 15.48 -9.80
CA ASN A 16 -35.48 16.43 -9.87
C ASN A 16 -35.01 17.90 -9.71
N VAL A 17 -34.01 18.28 -10.50
CA VAL A 17 -33.45 19.65 -10.55
C VAL A 17 -33.41 20.16 -11.99
N ASN A 18 -33.22 21.47 -12.17
CA ASN A 18 -33.08 22.04 -13.50
C ASN A 18 -31.72 21.69 -14.12
N ARG A 19 -31.68 21.46 -15.44
CA ARG A 19 -30.44 21.16 -16.21
C ARG A 19 -29.33 22.17 -15.91
N THR A 20 -29.66 23.46 -15.92
CA THR A 20 -28.72 24.55 -15.64
C THR A 20 -28.10 24.48 -14.23
N THR A 21 -28.81 23.88 -13.26
CA THR A 21 -28.29 23.65 -11.91
C THR A 21 -27.19 22.58 -11.94
N VAL A 22 -27.41 21.49 -12.67
CA VAL A 22 -26.41 20.43 -12.88
C VAL A 22 -25.18 20.96 -13.63
N THR A 23 -25.38 21.77 -14.67
CA THR A 23 -24.27 22.39 -15.40
C THR A 23 -23.41 23.26 -14.48
N ARG A 24 -24.02 24.02 -13.57
CA ARG A 24 -23.31 24.83 -12.55
C ARG A 24 -22.59 23.99 -11.50
N TRP A 25 -23.10 22.79 -11.19
CA TRP A 25 -22.42 21.82 -10.33
C TRP A 25 -21.19 21.24 -11.01
N ARG A 26 -21.33 20.84 -12.28
CA ARG A 26 -20.21 20.31 -13.09
C ARG A 26 -19.12 21.34 -13.33
N SER A 27 -19.48 22.61 -13.54
CA SER A 27 -18.50 23.70 -13.71
C SER A 27 -17.87 24.18 -12.40
N GLY A 28 -18.34 23.70 -11.24
CA GLY A 28 -17.87 24.14 -9.93
C GLY A 28 -18.33 25.55 -9.54
N ALA A 29 -19.16 26.21 -10.35
CA ALA A 29 -19.70 27.53 -10.04
C ALA A 29 -20.63 27.53 -8.83
N ARG A 30 -21.21 26.37 -8.49
CA ARG A 30 -22.03 26.16 -7.30
C ARG A 30 -21.92 24.71 -6.84
N SER A 31 -21.80 24.47 -5.54
CA SER A 31 -21.87 23.11 -5.00
C SER A 31 -23.31 22.65 -4.81
N PRO A 32 -23.62 21.34 -4.97
CA PRO A 32 -24.90 20.77 -4.61
C PRO A 32 -25.19 20.99 -3.11
N LYS A 33 -26.48 21.08 -2.75
CA LYS A 33 -26.88 21.08 -1.34
C LYS A 33 -26.63 19.71 -0.72
N LEU A 34 -26.31 19.67 0.58
CA LEU A 34 -26.08 18.43 1.33
C LEU A 34 -27.24 17.44 1.19
N GLU A 35 -28.49 17.92 1.15
CA GLU A 35 -29.69 17.11 0.95
C GLU A 35 -29.71 16.34 -0.38
N LYS A 36 -29.07 16.88 -1.43
CA LYS A 36 -29.05 16.30 -2.77
C LYS A 36 -27.84 15.42 -3.05
N LEU A 37 -26.84 15.45 -2.17
CA LEU A 37 -25.64 14.61 -2.31
C LEU A 37 -25.95 13.11 -2.24
N PRO A 38 -26.82 12.60 -1.33
CA PRO A 38 -27.20 11.19 -1.32
C PRO A 38 -27.88 10.72 -2.61
N GLU A 39 -28.75 11.55 -3.17
CA GLU A 39 -29.43 11.25 -4.44
C GLU A 39 -28.44 11.15 -5.60
N ILE A 40 -27.48 12.07 -5.67
CA ILE A 40 -26.42 12.07 -6.69
C ILE A 40 -25.51 10.85 -6.50
N ALA A 41 -25.10 10.56 -5.27
CA ALA A 41 -24.19 9.46 -4.96
C ALA A 41 -24.84 8.10 -5.29
N ALA A 42 -26.14 7.93 -5.01
CA ALA A 42 -26.88 6.74 -5.39
C ALA A 42 -26.91 6.50 -6.92
N ILE A 43 -26.94 7.55 -7.74
CA ILE A 43 -26.93 7.46 -9.21
C ILE A 43 -25.57 6.98 -9.72
N PHE A 44 -24.48 7.40 -9.06
CA PHE A 44 -23.12 7.05 -9.44
C PHE A 44 -22.59 5.80 -8.70
N HIS A 45 -23.37 5.23 -7.78
CA HIS A 45 -22.96 4.14 -6.88
C HIS A 45 -21.74 4.51 -6.03
N GLU A 46 -21.63 5.78 -5.65
CA GLU A 46 -20.52 6.32 -4.88
C GLU A 46 -20.97 6.76 -3.48
N ASP A 47 -20.02 6.92 -2.56
CA ASP A 47 -20.30 7.47 -1.23
C ASP A 47 -20.51 9.01 -1.29
N PRO A 48 -21.61 9.56 -0.72
CA PRO A 48 -21.86 11.00 -0.68
C PRO A 48 -20.70 11.84 -0.11
N ARG A 49 -19.86 11.26 0.76
CA ARG A 49 -18.70 11.91 1.39
C ARG A 49 -17.63 12.32 0.37
N ILE A 50 -17.54 11.62 -0.77
CA ILE A 50 -16.63 11.97 -1.87
C ILE A 50 -16.87 13.40 -2.39
N PHE A 51 -18.12 13.88 -2.34
CA PHE A 51 -18.47 15.22 -2.83
C PHE A 51 -18.24 16.33 -1.80
N ILE A 52 -18.02 15.98 -0.53
CA ILE A 52 -17.87 16.94 0.58
C ILE A 52 -16.40 17.11 0.94
N GLU A 53 -15.61 16.04 0.87
CA GLU A 53 -14.24 16.03 1.35
C GLU A 53 -13.23 16.22 0.19
N PRO A 54 -12.48 17.35 0.15
CA PRO A 54 -11.47 17.57 -0.88
C PRO A 54 -10.32 16.54 -0.85
N SER A 55 -10.18 15.81 0.26
CA SER A 55 -9.14 14.79 0.51
C SER A 55 -9.47 13.41 -0.07
N VAL A 56 -10.72 13.15 -0.48
CA VAL A 56 -11.18 11.81 -0.90
C VAL A 56 -10.94 11.53 -2.40
N LYS A 57 -10.33 12.46 -3.14
CA LYS A 57 -9.89 12.25 -4.53
C LYS A 57 -8.89 11.10 -4.73
N ALA A 58 -8.44 10.42 -3.67
CA ALA A 58 -7.61 9.23 -3.74
C ALA A 58 -8.37 7.88 -3.58
N ILE A 59 -9.69 7.87 -3.33
CA ILE A 59 -10.37 6.65 -2.84
C ILE A 59 -10.97 5.76 -3.97
N HIS A 60 -11.18 6.26 -5.20
CA HIS A 60 -11.72 5.44 -6.29
C HIS A 60 -10.74 4.44 -6.92
N THR A 61 -9.58 4.18 -6.31
CA THR A 61 -8.63 3.13 -6.76
C THR A 61 -8.19 2.19 -5.64
N THR A 62 -8.74 2.33 -4.44
CA THR A 62 -8.47 1.43 -3.33
C THR A 62 -9.71 0.63 -3.02
N GLU A 63 -9.92 -0.47 -3.77
CA GLU A 63 -10.54 -1.66 -3.16
C GLU A 63 -9.98 -1.78 -1.74
N ASN A 64 -10.85 -1.80 -0.73
CA ASN A 64 -10.52 -1.68 0.69
C ASN A 64 -9.25 -2.46 1.07
N ARG A 65 -8.08 -1.81 0.95
CA ARG A 65 -6.78 -2.48 1.08
C ARG A 65 -6.63 -3.07 2.48
N SER A 66 -7.28 -2.45 3.46
CA SER A 66 -7.44 -2.93 4.82
C SER A 66 -8.16 -4.28 4.89
N ASP A 67 -9.28 -4.41 4.18
CA ASP A 67 -10.14 -5.60 4.25
C ASP A 67 -9.47 -6.78 3.55
N THR A 68 -8.87 -6.53 2.38
CA THR A 68 -8.08 -7.52 1.64
C THR A 68 -6.85 -7.96 2.43
N LEU A 69 -6.14 -7.03 3.07
CA LEU A 69 -4.98 -7.34 3.91
C LEU A 69 -5.37 -8.16 5.13
N ASN A 70 -6.44 -7.80 5.83
CA ASN A 70 -6.94 -8.57 6.99
C ASN A 70 -7.39 -9.97 6.58
N SER A 71 -8.11 -10.11 5.45
CA SER A 71 -8.55 -11.39 4.91
C SER A 71 -7.37 -12.31 4.56
N LEU A 72 -6.34 -11.79 3.89
CA LEU A 72 -5.14 -12.56 3.56
C LEU A 72 -4.32 -12.89 4.80
N PHE A 73 -4.15 -11.93 5.71
CA PHE A 73 -3.38 -12.11 6.94
C PHE A 73 -3.95 -13.23 7.82
N ASN A 74 -5.27 -13.31 7.96
CA ASN A 74 -5.94 -14.37 8.71
C ASN A 74 -5.79 -15.77 8.07
N LYS A 75 -5.52 -15.85 6.76
CA LYS A 75 -5.26 -17.12 6.05
C LYS A 75 -3.81 -17.60 6.16
N LEU A 76 -2.89 -16.75 6.62
CA LEU A 76 -1.48 -17.10 6.79
C LEU A 76 -1.25 -17.92 8.07
N SER A 77 -0.20 -18.75 8.07
CA SER A 77 0.26 -19.41 9.29
C SER A 77 0.88 -18.41 10.28
N ASN A 78 0.90 -18.75 11.58
CA ASN A 78 1.39 -17.86 12.64
C ASN A 78 2.81 -17.30 12.37
N LEU A 79 3.73 -18.15 11.90
CA LEU A 79 5.09 -17.72 11.53
C LEU A 79 5.09 -16.69 10.38
N ARG A 80 4.20 -16.87 9.39
CA ARG A 80 4.08 -15.95 8.25
C ARG A 80 3.40 -14.65 8.64
N GLN A 81 2.42 -14.70 9.55
CA GLN A 81 1.80 -13.52 10.15
C GLN A 81 2.84 -12.66 10.86
N GLN A 82 3.69 -13.26 11.69
CA GLN A 82 4.79 -12.56 12.37
C GLN A 82 5.75 -11.89 11.39
N ARG A 83 6.10 -12.56 10.28
CA ARG A 83 6.95 -11.98 9.21
C ARG A 83 6.32 -10.75 8.57
N VAL A 84 5.04 -10.82 8.20
CA VAL A 84 4.32 -9.68 7.61
C VAL A 84 4.24 -8.51 8.60
N LEU A 85 3.98 -8.81 9.87
CA LEU A 85 3.90 -7.79 10.93
C LEU A 85 5.26 -7.13 11.18
N ASN A 86 6.35 -7.89 11.17
CA ASN A 86 7.70 -7.33 11.27
C ASN A 86 8.04 -6.45 10.06
N PHE A 87 7.73 -6.93 8.85
CA PHE A 87 7.92 -6.16 7.62
C PHE A 87 7.16 -4.82 7.67
N ALA A 88 5.89 -4.83 8.10
CA ALA A 88 5.10 -3.62 8.24
C ALA A 88 5.70 -2.62 9.23
N LYS A 89 6.24 -3.09 10.36
CA LYS A 89 6.95 -2.25 11.35
C LYS A 89 8.21 -1.63 10.76
N VAL A 90 8.99 -2.40 10.00
CA VAL A 90 10.18 -1.90 9.31
C VAL A 90 9.81 -0.80 8.32
N GLN A 91 8.81 -1.05 7.46
CA GLN A 91 8.33 -0.04 6.51
C GLN A 91 7.82 1.23 7.20
N PHE A 92 7.09 1.09 8.31
CA PHE A 92 6.62 2.23 9.10
C PHE A 92 7.79 3.02 9.72
N ASN A 93 8.82 2.33 10.22
CA ASN A 93 9.99 2.97 10.79
C ASN A 93 10.86 3.64 9.72
N GLU A 94 11.02 3.04 8.54
CA GLU A 94 11.72 3.63 7.39
C GLU A 94 11.02 4.89 6.88
N GLN A 95 9.69 4.89 6.88
CA GLN A 95 8.90 6.06 6.50
C GLN A 95 9.07 7.22 7.49
N ASN A 96 9.15 6.91 8.79
CA ASN A 96 9.20 7.93 9.85
C ASN A 96 10.62 8.36 10.24
N ASN A 97 11.62 7.52 10.03
CA ASN A 97 13.02 7.82 10.29
C ASN A 97 13.74 8.00 8.96
N ASN A 98 14.11 9.24 8.65
CA ASN A 98 14.87 9.61 7.46
C ASN A 98 16.29 8.96 7.51
N VAL A 99 16.39 7.69 7.08
CA VAL A 99 17.54 6.84 6.63
C VAL A 99 18.86 6.82 7.46
N GLU A 100 19.11 7.75 8.37
CA GLU A 100 20.44 7.93 8.98
C GLU A 100 20.68 7.11 10.25
N GLN A 101 19.64 6.74 11.01
CA GLN A 101 19.83 6.10 12.34
C GLN A 101 19.72 4.57 12.38
N ILE A 102 19.30 3.91 11.29
CA ILE A 102 19.13 2.43 11.28
C ILE A 102 20.43 1.71 10.89
N ARG A 103 21.38 2.38 10.22
CA ARG A 103 22.66 1.76 9.84
C ARG A 103 23.57 1.46 11.03
N GLU A 104 23.44 2.19 12.14
CA GLU A 104 24.34 2.03 13.29
C GLU A 104 23.94 0.89 14.24
N GLN A 105 22.69 0.42 14.22
CA GLN A 105 22.23 -0.66 15.12
C GLN A 105 22.22 -2.06 14.47
N LYS A 106 22.52 -2.16 13.17
CA LYS A 106 22.55 -3.43 12.42
C LYS A 106 23.94 -4.09 12.40
N ASN A 107 24.72 -3.93 13.47
CA ASN A 107 25.95 -4.70 13.72
C ASN A 107 25.72 -5.92 14.63
N SER A 108 24.47 -6.22 14.99
CA SER A 108 24.13 -7.52 15.58
C SER A 108 23.70 -8.46 14.45
N LEU A 109 24.65 -9.29 13.98
CA LEU A 109 24.51 -10.52 13.19
C LEU A 109 23.38 -10.54 12.13
N PRO A 110 23.67 -10.70 10.83
CA PRO A 110 22.61 -10.87 9.84
C PRO A 110 21.80 -12.14 10.15
N ASP A 111 20.48 -11.98 10.35
CA ASP A 111 19.50 -13.06 10.63
C ASP A 111 19.58 -14.24 9.65
N THR A 112 20.13 -14.01 8.46
CA THR A 112 20.34 -15.03 7.42
C THR A 112 21.44 -16.03 7.78
N LEU A 113 22.47 -15.62 8.54
CA LEU A 113 23.52 -16.52 9.02
C LEU A 113 23.07 -17.33 10.24
N ALA A 114 22.34 -16.69 11.16
CA ALA A 114 21.87 -17.33 12.40
C ALA A 114 20.80 -18.40 12.14
N ALA A 115 20.07 -18.32 11.03
CA ALA A 115 19.02 -19.30 10.68
C ALA A 115 19.55 -20.73 10.40
N HIS A 116 20.83 -20.88 10.06
CA HIS A 116 21.50 -22.17 9.83
C HIS A 116 22.67 -22.40 10.81
N ALA A 117 22.83 -21.55 11.82
CA ALA A 117 23.83 -21.74 12.85
C ALA A 117 23.34 -22.79 13.86
N ASP A 118 24.18 -23.80 14.14
CA ASP A 118 23.89 -24.83 15.15
C ASP A 118 23.63 -24.24 16.55
N ASP A 119 24.23 -23.08 16.85
CA ASP A 119 23.98 -22.31 18.06
C ASP A 119 23.51 -20.87 17.70
N PRO A 120 22.24 -20.53 18.02
CA PRO A 120 21.67 -19.20 17.80
C PRO A 120 22.38 -18.05 18.52
N LYS A 121 23.23 -18.36 19.52
CA LYS A 121 23.98 -17.37 20.30
C LYS A 121 25.46 -17.29 19.89
N ARG A 122 25.88 -18.03 18.87
CA ARG A 122 27.25 -17.98 18.38
C ARG A 122 27.53 -16.61 17.75
N ILE A 123 28.60 -15.98 18.21
CA ILE A 123 29.12 -14.74 17.63
C ILE A 123 30.23 -15.12 16.66
N TYR A 124 30.12 -14.68 15.41
CA TYR A 124 31.14 -14.88 14.38
C TYR A 124 32.11 -13.69 14.37
N SER A 125 33.38 -13.96 14.13
CA SER A 125 34.39 -12.91 13.93
C SER A 125 34.28 -12.26 12.56
N ASP A 126 34.76 -11.01 12.44
CA ASP A 126 34.75 -10.26 11.17
C ASP A 126 35.50 -10.99 10.05
N LYS A 127 36.54 -11.76 10.41
CA LYS A 127 37.30 -12.57 9.45
C LYS A 127 36.50 -13.76 8.93
N GLU A 128 35.81 -14.49 9.81
CA GLU A 128 34.93 -15.59 9.42
C GLU A 128 33.79 -15.11 8.52
N LEU A 129 33.23 -13.92 8.80
CA LEU A 129 32.19 -13.31 7.97
C LEU A 129 32.70 -12.98 6.56
N ALA A 130 33.92 -12.44 6.44
CA ALA A 130 34.54 -12.16 5.15
C ALA A 130 34.79 -13.44 4.34
N ASP A 131 35.26 -14.51 5.00
CA ASP A 131 35.52 -15.80 4.36
C ASP A 131 34.23 -16.46 3.86
N ILE A 132 33.14 -16.37 4.62
CA ILE A 132 31.81 -16.87 4.21
C ILE A 132 31.29 -16.12 2.98
N ASN A 133 31.38 -14.78 2.97
CA ASN A 133 30.91 -13.98 1.83
C ASN A 133 31.70 -14.31 0.56
N ASN A 134 33.02 -14.42 0.67
CA ASN A 134 33.87 -14.78 -0.46
C ASN A 134 33.51 -16.17 -1.02
N TYR A 135 33.23 -17.15 -0.16
CA TYR A 135 32.77 -18.47 -0.59
C TYR A 135 31.45 -18.41 -1.37
N LEU A 136 30.49 -17.59 -0.93
CA LEU A 136 29.21 -17.41 -1.62
C LEU A 136 29.38 -16.75 -2.99
N ASP A 137 30.23 -15.73 -3.09
CA ASP A 137 30.53 -15.04 -4.35
C ASP A 137 31.15 -16.00 -5.37
N THR A 138 32.12 -16.82 -4.95
CA THR A 138 32.73 -17.84 -5.83
C THR A 138 31.73 -18.90 -6.29
N TRP A 139 30.72 -19.23 -5.48
CA TRP A 139 29.70 -20.22 -5.82
C TRP A 139 28.67 -19.66 -6.81
N ILE A 140 28.29 -18.38 -6.66
CA ILE A 140 27.41 -17.68 -7.61
C ILE A 140 28.09 -17.62 -8.99
N ASP A 141 29.35 -17.20 -9.04
CA ASP A 141 30.12 -17.14 -10.28
C ASP A 141 30.26 -18.53 -10.94
N HIS A 142 30.42 -19.59 -10.14
CA HIS A 142 30.55 -20.95 -10.65
C HIS A 142 29.22 -21.52 -11.18
N GLU A 143 28.09 -21.24 -10.53
CA GLU A 143 26.75 -21.67 -10.99
C GLU A 143 26.26 -20.88 -12.21
N GLU A 144 26.66 -19.62 -12.35
CA GLU A 144 26.39 -18.84 -13.57
C GLU A 144 27.19 -19.35 -14.78
N ASN A 145 28.44 -19.78 -14.56
CA ASN A 145 29.29 -20.32 -15.62
C ASN A 145 28.92 -21.74 -16.09
N LYS A 146 28.23 -22.54 -15.26
CA LYS A 146 27.68 -23.86 -15.67
C LYS A 146 26.46 -23.77 -16.60
N LYS A 147 25.82 -22.60 -16.69
CA LYS A 147 24.60 -22.39 -17.48
C LYS A 147 24.87 -21.86 -18.90
N LYS A 148 26.14 -21.71 -19.29
CA LYS A 148 26.58 -21.46 -20.66
C LYS A 148 27.09 -22.74 -21.31
#